data_AF-A0AA42B079-F1
#
_entry.id   AF-A0AA42B079-F1
#
_cell.length_a   1.000
_cell.length_b   1.000
_cell.length_c   1.000
_cell.angle_alpha   90.00
_cell.angle_beta   90.00
_cell.angle_gamma   90.00
#
_symmetry.space_group_name_H-M   'P 1'
#
loop_
_entity.id
_entity.type
_entity.pdbx_description
1 polymer ?
#
loop_
_entity_poly.entity_id
_entity_poly.type
_entity_poly.pdbx_seq_one_letter_code
_entity_poly.pdbx_strand_id
1 'polypeptide(L)'
;DGEIFDAMLNQTNVSDNNNKFYVIQVLESDSGGAFMVFARWGRVGVKGQNKLQGPFTSRDEAIGEFEQKFNAKTKNLWCDRKNFVCHPKLYTWLEMDYKETENESV
;
A
#
# COMPACT_ATOMS: atom_id res chain seq x y z
N ASP A 1 6.15 -18.62 -0.11
CA ASP A 1 6.40 -17.36 0.61
C ASP A 1 5.13 -16.53 0.72
N GLY A 2 4.55 -16.50 1.91
CA GLY A 2 3.29 -15.82 2.25
C GLY A 2 3.47 -14.34 2.55
N GLU A 3 4.26 -13.64 1.74
CA GLU A 3 4.47 -12.21 1.90
C GLU A 3 3.22 -11.43 1.43
N ILE A 4 2.71 -10.57 2.32
CA ILE A 4 1.55 -9.72 2.06
C ILE A 4 2.03 -8.42 1.43
N PHE A 5 1.62 -8.16 0.18
CA PHE A 5 1.90 -6.92 -0.53
C PHE A 5 0.77 -5.92 -0.29
N ASP A 6 0.75 -5.36 0.92
CA ASP A 6 -0.17 -4.34 1.39
C ASP A 6 0.60 -3.27 2.14
N ALA A 7 0.49 -2.02 1.71
CA ALA A 7 1.15 -0.88 2.33
C ALA A 7 0.16 0.24 2.63
N MET A 8 0.08 0.61 3.91
CA MET A 8 -0.53 1.86 4.35
C MET A 8 0.56 2.92 4.54
N LEU A 9 0.40 4.05 3.87
CA LEU A 9 1.34 5.16 3.91
C LEU A 9 0.65 6.42 4.41
N ASN A 10 1.36 7.20 5.24
CA ASN A 10 0.89 8.48 5.73
C ASN A 10 1.92 9.59 5.50
N GLN A 11 1.45 10.76 5.11
CA GLN A 11 2.25 11.98 5.00
C GLN A 11 1.62 13.05 5.89
N THR A 12 2.36 13.45 6.93
CA THR A 12 1.95 14.52 7.84
C THR A 12 2.94 15.68 7.76
N ASN A 13 2.43 16.88 7.50
CA ASN A 13 3.17 18.14 7.66
C ASN A 13 2.25 19.13 8.40
N VAL A 14 2.60 19.40 9.66
CA VAL A 14 1.83 20.21 10.60
C VAL A 14 1.74 21.66 10.13
N SER A 15 2.83 22.20 9.60
CA SER A 15 2.94 23.58 9.10
C SER A 15 1.96 23.89 7.96
N ASP A 16 1.69 22.90 7.11
CA ASP A 16 0.83 23.06 5.92
C ASP A 16 -0.56 22.38 6.08
N ASN A 17 -0.91 21.89 7.27
CA ASN A 17 -2.11 21.08 7.53
C ASN A 17 -2.30 19.94 6.48
N ASN A 18 -1.19 19.36 6.07
CA ASN A 18 -1.15 18.28 5.09
C ASN A 18 -1.18 16.96 5.85
N ASN A 19 -2.36 16.35 5.89
CA ASN A 19 -2.57 15.00 6.39
C ASN A 19 -3.13 14.14 5.26
N LYS A 20 -2.28 13.34 4.62
CA LYS A 20 -2.62 12.56 3.42
C LYS A 20 -2.28 11.09 3.62
N PHE A 21 -3.16 10.22 3.17
CA PHE A 21 -2.92 8.78 3.14
C PHE A 21 -2.73 8.29 1.71
N TYR A 22 -2.02 7.18 1.58
CA TYR A 22 -1.92 6.39 0.37
C TYR A 22 -1.90 4.91 0.76
N VAL A 23 -2.84 4.13 0.25
CA VAL A 23 -2.91 2.67 0.40
C VAL A 23 -2.62 2.05 -0.96
N ILE A 24 -1.85 0.97 -0.98
CA ILE A 24 -1.62 0.16 -2.17
C ILE A 24 -1.58 -1.31 -1.81
N GLN A 25 -2.22 -2.14 -2.63
CA GLN A 25 -2.38 -3.58 -2.42
C GLN A 25 -2.22 -4.33 -3.74
N VAL A 26 -1.53 -5.48 -3.71
CA VAL A 26 -1.60 -6.48 -4.78
C VAL A 26 -2.73 -7.46 -4.43
N LEU A 27 -3.61 -7.69 -5.40
CA LEU A 27 -4.76 -8.58 -5.28
C LEU A 27 -4.63 -9.72 -6.29
N GLU A 28 -5.08 -10.91 -5.93
CA GLU A 28 -5.27 -12.05 -6.84
C GLU A 28 -6.77 -12.38 -6.88
N SER A 29 -7.31 -12.66 -8.06
CA SER A 29 -8.69 -13.12 -8.22
C SER A 29 -8.92 -14.44 -7.47
N ASP A 30 -10.09 -14.62 -6.87
CA ASP A 30 -10.48 -15.89 -6.22
C ASP A 30 -10.45 -17.09 -7.19
N SER A 31 -10.65 -16.81 -8.48
CA SER A 31 -10.52 -17.81 -9.56
C SER A 31 -9.07 -18.17 -9.92
N GLY A 32 -8.09 -17.47 -9.32
CA GLY A 32 -6.67 -17.52 -9.67
C GLY A 32 -6.35 -16.88 -11.03
N GLY A 33 -5.05 -16.70 -11.28
CA GLY A 33 -4.50 -16.39 -12.61
C GLY A 33 -4.73 -14.97 -13.14
N ALA A 34 -5.36 -14.10 -12.36
CA ALA A 34 -5.51 -12.68 -12.66
C ALA A 34 -5.12 -11.87 -11.43
N PHE A 35 -4.21 -10.91 -11.63
CA PHE A 35 -3.69 -10.06 -10.56
C PHE A 35 -4.09 -8.62 -10.80
N MET A 36 -4.32 -7.85 -9.74
CA MET A 36 -4.59 -6.41 -9.82
C MET A 36 -3.75 -5.66 -8.81
N VAL A 37 -3.50 -4.39 -9.08
CA VAL A 37 -2.94 -3.46 -8.11
C VAL A 37 -3.99 -2.41 -7.79
N PHE A 38 -4.50 -2.45 -6.57
CA PHE A 38 -5.42 -1.45 -6.05
C PHE A 38 -4.65 -0.36 -5.31
N ALA A 39 -4.98 0.89 -5.58
CA ALA A 39 -4.46 2.03 -4.83
C ALA A 39 -5.58 3.00 -4.46
N ARG A 40 -5.51 3.55 -3.24
CA ARG A 40 -6.45 4.57 -2.72
C ARG A 40 -5.68 5.67 -2.01
N TRP A 41 -6.04 6.93 -2.23
CA TRP A 41 -5.32 8.06 -1.62
C TRP A 41 -6.21 9.27 -1.42
N GLY A 42 -5.83 10.14 -0.48
CA GLY A 42 -6.58 11.35 -0.22
C GLY A 42 -6.16 12.02 1.07
N ARG A 43 -6.95 13.02 1.51
CA ARG A 43 -6.79 13.56 2.88
C ARG A 43 -7.31 12.52 3.87
N VAL A 44 -6.65 12.40 5.02
CA VAL A 44 -7.11 11.51 6.10
C VAL A 44 -8.49 11.98 6.58
N GLY A 45 -9.40 11.04 6.85
CA GLY A 45 -10.78 11.31 7.28
C GLY A 45 -11.80 11.52 6.16
N VAL A 46 -11.39 11.52 4.88
CA VAL A 46 -12.31 11.57 3.73
C VAL A 46 -12.13 10.38 2.79
N LYS A 47 -13.09 10.15 1.88
CA LYS A 47 -13.09 9.00 0.97
C LYS A 47 -11.84 8.94 0.09
N GLY A 48 -11.39 10.08 -0.44
CA GLY A 48 -10.27 10.16 -1.37
C GLY A 48 -10.61 9.67 -2.77
N GLN A 49 -9.58 9.38 -3.56
CA GLN A 49 -9.62 8.79 -4.89
C GLN A 49 -9.08 7.35 -4.83
N ASN A 50 -9.40 6.55 -5.84
CA ASN A 50 -8.83 5.22 -6.00
C ASN A 50 -8.54 4.91 -7.48
N LYS A 51 -7.75 3.86 -7.70
CA LYS A 51 -7.48 3.29 -9.01
C LYS A 51 -7.22 1.80 -8.84
N LEU A 52 -7.82 1.02 -9.72
CA LEU A 52 -7.51 -0.39 -9.91
C LEU A 52 -6.72 -0.52 -11.22
N GLN A 53 -5.59 -1.20 -11.18
CA GLN A 53 -4.76 -1.48 -12.36
C GLN A 53 -4.72 -2.98 -12.61
N GLY A 54 -4.71 -3.36 -13.88
CA GLY A 54 -4.78 -4.76 -14.32
C GLY A 54 -6.03 -5.03 -15.18
N PRO A 55 -6.40 -6.31 -15.36
CA PRO A 55 -5.71 -7.48 -14.82
C PRO A 55 -4.31 -7.66 -15.42
N PHE A 56 -3.35 -8.03 -14.59
CA PHE A 56 -2.04 -8.54 -15.00
C PHE A 56 -2.13 -10.07 -15.10
N THR A 57 -1.39 -10.64 -16.04
CA THR A 57 -1.35 -12.10 -16.26
C THR A 57 -0.28 -12.78 -15.41
N SER A 58 0.64 -12.00 -14.84
CA SER A 58 1.69 -12.49 -13.94
C SER A 58 1.64 -11.81 -12.58
N ARG A 59 1.88 -12.60 -11.52
CA ARG A 59 2.06 -12.10 -10.15
C ARG A 59 3.19 -11.09 -10.07
N ASP A 60 4.30 -11.36 -10.76
CA ASP A 60 5.51 -10.54 -10.72
C ASP A 60 5.28 -9.15 -11.35
N GLU A 61 4.43 -9.05 -12.36
CA GLU A 61 4.06 -7.76 -12.96
C GLU A 61 3.28 -6.89 -11.96
N ALA A 62 2.32 -7.49 -11.25
CA ALA A 62 1.55 -6.78 -10.23
C ALA A 62 2.42 -6.37 -9.03
N ILE A 63 3.33 -7.25 -8.59
CA ILE A 63 4.33 -6.94 -7.55
C ILE A 63 5.24 -5.80 -8.02
N GLY A 64 5.75 -5.83 -9.25
CA GLY A 64 6.61 -4.78 -9.80
C GLY A 64 5.92 -3.41 -9.82
N GLU A 65 4.64 -3.34 -10.19
CA GLU A 65 3.85 -2.10 -10.11
C GLU A 65 3.69 -1.61 -8.67
N PHE A 66 3.42 -2.52 -7.73
CA PHE A 66 3.33 -2.20 -6.31
C PHE A 66 4.66 -1.62 -5.79
N GLU A 67 5.77 -2.30 -6.03
CA GLU A 67 7.10 -1.90 -5.54
C GLU A 67 7.54 -0.57 -6.14
N GLN A 68 7.28 -0.35 -7.43
CA GLN A 68 7.56 0.91 -8.10
C GLN A 68 6.79 2.06 -7.45
N LYS A 69 5.49 1.88 -7.16
CA LYS A 69 4.68 2.92 -6.52
C LYS A 69 5.10 3.14 -5.06
N PHE A 70 5.38 2.08 -4.30
CA PHE A 70 5.89 2.18 -2.93
C PHE A 70 7.18 3.00 -2.91
N ASN A 71 8.17 2.63 -3.74
CA ASN A 71 9.44 3.34 -3.85
C ASN A 71 9.26 4.80 -4.28
N ALA A 72 8.39 5.09 -5.26
CA ALA A 72 8.14 6.45 -5.69
C ALA A 72 7.54 7.34 -4.58
N LYS A 73 6.77 6.76 -3.64
CA LYS A 73 6.14 7.50 -2.55
C LYS A 73 7.02 7.64 -1.31
N THR A 74 7.91 6.67 -1.07
CA THR A 74 8.69 6.56 0.17
C THR A 74 10.20 6.71 0.00
N LYS A 75 10.73 6.57 -1.23
CA LYS A 75 12.17 6.36 -1.53
C LYS A 75 12.81 5.14 -0.88
N ASN A 76 12.01 4.20 -0.39
CA ASN A 76 12.48 2.93 0.19
C ASN A 76 12.15 1.76 -0.74
N LEU A 77 12.94 0.70 -0.73
CA LEU A 77 12.61 -0.54 -1.43
C LEU A 77 11.65 -1.37 -0.56
N TRP A 78 10.69 -2.06 -1.18
CA TRP A 78 9.74 -2.89 -0.43
C TRP A 78 10.40 -4.07 0.29
N CYS A 79 11.35 -4.71 -0.39
CA CYS A 79 12.14 -5.82 0.17
C CYS A 79 12.98 -5.40 1.40
N ASP A 80 13.32 -4.12 1.53
CA ASP A 80 14.11 -3.56 2.64
C ASP A 80 13.26 -2.69 3.59
N ARG A 81 11.92 -2.80 3.52
CA ARG A 81 11.00 -1.96 4.30
C ARG A 81 11.19 -2.04 5.82
N LYS A 82 11.80 -3.10 6.35
CA LYS A 82 12.12 -3.22 7.79
C LYS A 82 13.21 -2.25 8.23
N ASN A 83 14.04 -1.76 7.30
CA ASN A 83 15.05 -0.73 7.52
C ASN A 83 14.56 0.64 7.00
N PHE A 84 13.27 0.94 7.16
CA PHE A 84 12.64 2.13 6.60
C PHE A 84 13.32 3.43 7.04
N VAL A 85 13.67 4.27 6.07
CA VAL A 85 14.20 5.62 6.31
C VAL A 85 13.14 6.66 6.00
N CYS A 86 12.77 7.45 7.02
CA CYS A 86 11.85 8.57 6.84
C CYS A 86 12.53 9.73 6.09
N HIS A 87 11.89 10.21 5.03
CA HIS A 87 12.38 11.34 4.24
C HIS A 87 11.46 12.55 4.34
N PRO A 88 12.00 13.78 4.48
CA PRO A 88 11.19 14.98 4.52
C PRO A 88 10.26 15.11 3.30
N LYS A 89 9.00 15.48 3.55
CA LYS A 89 7.95 15.69 2.53
C LYS A 89 7.58 14.43 1.72
N LEU A 90 8.00 13.23 2.13
CA LEU A 90 7.58 11.96 1.54
C LEU A 90 6.64 11.21 2.48
N TYR A 91 6.09 10.11 1.98
CA TYR A 91 5.21 9.27 2.78
C TYR A 91 6.04 8.38 3.70
N THR A 92 5.51 8.15 4.91
CA THR A 92 6.01 7.18 5.89
C THR A 92 5.17 5.92 5.81
N TRP A 93 5.81 4.75 5.82
CA TRP A 93 5.11 3.47 5.88
C TRP A 93 4.65 3.18 7.31
N LEU A 94 3.40 2.73 7.43
CA LEU A 94 2.81 2.25 8.67
C LEU A 94 2.71 0.72 8.59
N GLU A 95 3.38 0.05 9.51
CA GLU A 95 3.30 -1.40 9.62
C GLU A 95 1.89 -1.81 10.06
N MET A 96 1.30 -2.75 9.33
CA MET A 96 -0.03 -3.29 9.62
C MET A 96 0.12 -4.59 10.42
N ASP A 97 -0.54 -4.65 11.59
CA ASP A 97 -0.60 -5.87 12.39
C ASP A 97 -1.84 -6.67 11.97
N TYR A 98 -1.63 -7.78 11.26
CA TYR A 98 -2.69 -8.68 10.79
C TYR A 98 -2.92 -9.85 11.75
N LYS A 99 -2.68 -9.68 13.06
CA LYS A 99 -3.12 -10.68 14.06
C LYS A 99 -4.53 -11.13 13.73
N GLU A 100 -4.69 -12.44 13.55
CA GLU A 100 -5.98 -13.08 13.33
C GLU A 100 -6.93 -12.65 14.45
N THR A 101 -7.83 -11.72 14.18
CA THR A 101 -9.07 -11.62 14.95
C THR A 101 -9.90 -12.83 14.57
N GLU A 102 -9.57 -13.98 15.16
CA GLU A 102 -10.54 -15.06 15.30
C GLU A 102 -11.74 -14.48 16.06
N ASN A 103 -12.88 -14.40 15.36
CA ASN A 103 -14.24 -14.24 15.88
C ASN A 103 -14.65 -12.87 16.45
N GLU A 104 -15.55 -12.19 15.72
CA GLU A 104 -16.83 -11.76 16.31
C GLU A 104 -17.88 -11.64 15.20
N SER A 105 -18.36 -12.80 14.75
CA SER A 105 -19.70 -12.93 14.18
C SER A 105 -20.68 -12.78 15.34
N VAL A 106 -21.39 -11.64 15.40
CA VAL A 106 -22.63 -11.53 16.20
C VAL A 106 -23.81 -11.76 15.28
#